data_AF-A0A836A749-F1
#
_entry.id   AF-A0A836A749-F1
#
_cell.length_a   1.000
_cell.length_b   1.000
_cell.length_c   1.000
_cell.angle_alpha   90.00
_cell.angle_beta   90.00
_cell.angle_gamma   90.00
#
_symmetry.space_group_name_H-M   'P 1'
#
loop_
_entity.id
_entity.type
_entity.pdbx_description
1 polymer ?
#
loop_
_entity_poly.entity_id
_entity_poly.type
_entity_poly.pdbx_seq_one_letter_code
_entity_poly.pdbx_strand_id
1 'polypeptide(L)'
;MNEKLGQVSFNLPRPGEALVEKPFSEATAQLMEEEVWRLTGSAHAHTLGLLTHCRKRVDKVGRRLLEKEVLERTDMVELPFMEKITYEELVEGTGGLEEDTALPEGLQRWLGEPAAGEPSLWLHNM
;
A
#
# COMPACT_ATOMS: atom_id res chain seq x y z
N MET A 1 10.04 13.25 -1.43
CA MET A 1 10.74 14.41 -0.85
C MET A 1 11.56 15.09 -1.92
N ASN A 2 11.58 16.43 -1.96
CA ASN A 2 12.40 17.20 -2.89
C ASN A 2 13.34 18.12 -2.10
N GLU A 3 14.65 18.05 -2.34
CA GLU A 3 15.64 18.85 -1.62
C GLU A 3 15.58 20.34 -1.95
N LYS A 4 15.21 20.70 -3.19
CA LYS A 4 15.13 22.11 -3.62
C LYS A 4 13.90 22.83 -3.07
N LEU A 5 12.79 22.12 -2.91
CA LEU A 5 11.54 22.66 -2.32
C LEU A 5 11.53 22.53 -0.79
N GLY A 6 12.33 21.63 -0.22
CA GLY A 6 12.34 21.34 1.20
C GLY A 6 11.15 20.49 1.67
N GLN A 7 10.95 20.45 2.98
CA GLN A 7 9.89 19.68 3.63
C GLN A 7 8.59 20.50 3.70
N VAL A 8 7.98 20.74 2.55
CA VAL A 8 6.72 21.47 2.43
C VAL A 8 5.62 20.58 1.87
N SER A 9 4.40 20.74 2.39
CA SER A 9 3.21 20.06 1.90
C SER A 9 2.19 21.11 1.45
N PHE A 10 1.78 21.04 0.19
CA PHE A 10 0.74 21.91 -0.36
C PHE A 10 -0.59 21.17 -0.33
N ASN A 11 -1.63 21.84 0.15
CA ASN A 11 -2.97 21.26 0.16
C ASN A 11 -3.53 21.30 -1.26
N LEU A 12 -3.50 20.15 -1.94
CA LEU A 12 -4.09 20.00 -3.26
C LEU A 12 -5.58 19.69 -3.11
N PRO A 13 -6.46 20.34 -3.89
CA PRO A 13 -7.90 20.12 -3.80
C PRO A 13 -8.23 18.66 -4.13
N ARG A 14 -9.23 18.12 -3.44
CA ARG A 14 -9.72 16.78 -3.71
C ARG A 14 -10.45 16.76 -5.07
N PRO A 15 -10.57 15.57 -5.72
CA PRO A 15 -11.41 15.44 -6.90
C PRO A 15 -12.82 15.99 -6.64
N GLY A 16 -13.25 17.00 -7.41
CA GLY A 16 -14.55 17.68 -7.26
C GLY A 16 -14.53 19.02 -6.52
N GLU A 17 -13.42 19.40 -5.90
CA GLU A 17 -13.24 20.72 -5.29
C GLU A 17 -12.60 21.69 -6.30
N ALA A 18 -13.14 22.92 -6.41
CA ALA A 18 -12.57 23.93 -7.28
C ALA A 18 -11.27 24.49 -6.67
N LEU A 19 -10.19 24.48 -7.46
CA LEU A 19 -8.94 25.17 -7.10
C LEU A 19 -9.17 26.69 -7.25
N VAL A 20 -9.29 27.40 -6.14
CA VAL A 20 -9.53 28.86 -6.16
C VAL A 20 -8.26 29.59 -6.60
N GLU A 21 -7.11 29.30 -5.97
CA GLU A 21 -5.79 29.82 -6.40
C GLU A 21 -4.67 28.86 -5.96
N LYS A 22 -3.54 28.87 -6.69
CA LYS A 22 -2.36 28.07 -6.34
C LYS A 22 -1.75 28.64 -5.04
N PRO A 23 -1.48 27.81 -4.01
CA PRO A 23 -0.94 28.28 -2.73
C PRO A 23 0.59 28.57 -2.76
N PHE A 24 1.13 28.99 -3.91
CA PHE A 24 2.55 29.25 -4.12
C PHE A 24 2.77 30.23 -5.27
N SER A 25 3.94 30.87 -5.27
CA SER A 25 4.32 31.82 -6.31
C SER A 25 4.63 31.13 -7.64
N GLU A 26 4.61 31.90 -8.72
CA GLU A 26 4.97 31.42 -10.06
C GLU A 26 6.41 30.89 -10.11
N ALA A 27 7.35 31.53 -9.42
CA ALA A 27 8.72 31.06 -9.32
C ALA A 27 8.80 29.66 -8.68
N THR A 28 7.99 29.40 -7.66
CA THR A 28 7.89 28.07 -7.03
C THR A 28 7.21 27.07 -7.98
N ALA A 29 6.22 27.50 -8.76
CA ALA A 29 5.58 26.65 -9.77
C ALA A 29 6.57 26.18 -10.84
N GLN A 30 7.41 27.08 -11.35
CA GLN A 30 8.46 26.74 -12.32
C GLN A 30 9.48 25.76 -11.72
N LEU A 31 9.91 26.01 -10.48
CA LEU A 31 10.81 25.09 -9.76
C LEU A 31 10.19 23.69 -9.59
N MET A 32 8.89 23.61 -9.29
CA MET A 32 8.17 22.34 -9.20
C MET A 32 8.15 21.62 -10.56
N GLU A 33 7.83 22.32 -11.64
CA GLU A 33 7.80 21.74 -12.98
C GLU A 33 9.15 21.15 -13.37
N GLU A 34 10.24 21.90 -13.18
CA GLU A 34 11.60 21.41 -13.44
C GLU A 34 11.93 20.13 -12.67
N GLU A 35 11.53 20.05 -11.40
CA GLU A 35 11.75 18.89 -10.57
C GLU A 35 10.88 17.68 -10.96
N VAL A 36 9.65 17.92 -11.42
CA VAL A 36 8.79 16.86 -11.99
C VAL A 36 9.40 16.31 -13.27
N TRP A 37 9.93 17.18 -14.15
CA TRP A 37 10.64 16.76 -15.36
C TRP A 37 11.87 15.93 -15.03
N ARG A 38 12.68 16.38 -14.05
CA ARG A 38 13.87 15.64 -13.60
C ARG A 38 13.51 14.28 -13.01
N LEU A 39 12.48 14.21 -12.17
CA LEU A 39 12.06 12.97 -11.51
C LEU A 39 11.51 11.97 -12.53
N THR A 40 10.63 12.43 -13.43
CA THR A 40 10.07 11.60 -14.50
C THR A 40 11.16 11.11 -15.44
N GLY A 41 12.08 12.00 -15.85
CA GLY A 41 13.21 11.66 -16.70
C GLY A 41 14.14 10.62 -16.07
N SER A 42 14.45 10.78 -14.78
CA SER A 42 15.27 9.82 -14.02
C SER A 42 14.58 8.45 -13.91
N ALA A 43 13.30 8.43 -13.53
CA ALA A 43 12.52 7.20 -13.43
C ALA A 43 12.42 6.48 -14.78
N HIS A 44 12.21 7.24 -15.87
CA HIS A 44 12.18 6.69 -17.23
C HIS A 44 13.55 6.10 -17.62
N ALA A 45 14.64 6.85 -17.44
CA ALA A 45 15.99 6.39 -17.77
C ALA A 45 16.38 5.15 -16.96
N HIS A 46 16.06 5.13 -15.67
CA HIS A 46 16.28 3.98 -14.79
C HIS A 46 15.48 2.76 -15.26
N THR A 47 14.19 2.93 -15.54
CA THR A 47 13.32 1.84 -16.01
C THR A 47 13.78 1.31 -17.36
N LEU A 48 14.15 2.19 -18.30
CA LEU A 48 14.69 1.79 -19.59
C LEU A 48 16.01 1.03 -19.44
N GLY A 49 16.90 1.49 -18.55
CA GLY A 49 18.14 0.79 -18.23
C GLY A 49 17.89 -0.60 -17.66
N LEU A 50 16.94 -0.72 -16.72
CA LEU A 50 16.53 -1.99 -16.12
C LEU A 50 15.94 -2.95 -17.17
N LEU A 51 15.02 -2.49 -18.02
CA LEU A 51 14.42 -3.30 -19.07
C LEU A 51 15.46 -3.73 -20.12
N THR A 52 16.40 -2.86 -20.46
CA THR A 52 17.50 -3.17 -21.40
C THR A 52 18.44 -4.22 -20.81
N HIS A 53 18.81 -4.07 -19.53
CA HIS A 53 19.62 -5.06 -18.82
C HIS A 53 18.91 -6.42 -18.72
N CYS A 54 17.61 -6.40 -18.43
CA CYS A 54 16.75 -7.58 -18.31
C CYS A 54 16.14 -8.05 -19.64
N ARG A 55 16.61 -7.56 -20.80
CA ARG A 55 15.97 -7.82 -22.11
C ARG A 55 15.70 -9.30 -22.39
N LYS A 56 16.67 -10.18 -22.09
CA LYS A 56 16.50 -11.63 -22.25
C LYS A 56 15.35 -12.22 -21.42
N ARG A 57 15.14 -11.68 -20.21
CA ARG A 57 14.05 -12.10 -19.31
C ARG A 57 12.71 -11.60 -19.84
N VAL A 58 12.66 -10.36 -20.32
CA VAL A 58 11.46 -9.76 -20.94
C VAL A 58 11.06 -10.54 -22.20
N ASP A 59 12.01 -10.89 -23.07
CA ASP A 59 11.74 -11.69 -24.27
C ASP A 59 11.14 -13.06 -23.93
N LYS A 60 11.64 -13.70 -22.87
CA LYS A 60 11.12 -14.99 -22.39
C LYS A 60 9.67 -14.87 -21.90
N VAL A 61 9.37 -13.82 -21.15
CA VAL A 61 8.00 -13.52 -20.69
C VAL A 61 7.07 -13.24 -21.88
N GLY A 62 7.52 -12.43 -22.84
CA GLY A 62 6.75 -12.09 -24.04
C GLY A 62 6.40 -13.34 -24.87
N ARG A 63 7.36 -14.26 -25.06
CA ARG A 63 7.09 -15.53 -25.77
C ARG A 63 6.06 -16.39 -25.04
N ARG A 64 6.15 -16.50 -23.71
CA ARG A 64 5.16 -17.25 -22.93
C ARG A 64 3.76 -16.62 -22.98
N LEU A 65 3.68 -15.29 -22.97
CA LEU A 65 2.40 -14.57 -23.13
C LEU A 65 1.75 -14.86 -24.49
N LEU A 66 2.54 -14.96 -25.57
CA LEU A 66 2.03 -15.31 -26.89
C LEU A 66 1.46 -16.74 -26.97
N GLU A 67 1.96 -17.66 -26.13
CA GLU A 67 1.52 -19.06 -26.12
C GLU A 67 0.28 -19.30 -25.23
N LYS A 68 0.24 -18.67 -24.04
CA LYS A 68 -0.79 -18.91 -23.02
C LYS A 68 -1.87 -17.82 -22.92
N GLU A 69 -1.65 -16.64 -23.52
CA GLU A 69 -2.46 -15.40 -23.41
C GLU A 69 -2.52 -14.79 -22.00
N VAL A 70 -2.50 -15.61 -20.95
CA VAL A 70 -2.48 -15.23 -19.54
C VAL A 70 -1.34 -15.99 -18.85
N LEU A 71 -0.51 -15.27 -18.09
CA LEU A 71 0.52 -15.89 -17.24
C LEU A 71 0.07 -15.89 -15.79
N GLU A 72 0.13 -17.06 -15.16
CA GLU A 72 -0.02 -17.18 -13.72
C GLU A 72 1.32 -16.90 -13.01
N ARG A 73 1.29 -16.67 -11.69
CA ARG A 73 2.54 -16.45 -10.94
C ARG A 73 3.50 -17.63 -11.03
N THR A 74 2.98 -18.85 -11.08
CA THR A 74 3.75 -20.09 -11.27
C THR A 74 4.57 -20.05 -12.56
N ASP A 75 4.04 -19.41 -13.61
CA ASP A 75 4.74 -19.21 -14.89
C ASP A 75 5.84 -18.15 -14.81
N MET A 76 5.85 -17.33 -13.75
CA MET A 76 6.82 -16.27 -13.46
C MET A 76 7.88 -16.67 -12.41
N VAL A 77 7.80 -17.86 -11.80
CA VAL A 77 8.70 -18.32 -10.68
C VAL A 77 10.18 -18.34 -11.05
N GLU A 78 10.52 -18.49 -12.33
CA GLU A 78 11.91 -18.42 -12.80
C GLU A 78 12.48 -16.99 -12.84
N LEU A 79 11.68 -15.97 -12.50
CA LEU A 79 12.09 -14.59 -12.36
C LEU A 79 12.22 -14.26 -10.86
N PRO A 80 13.38 -13.78 -10.39
CA PRO A 80 13.55 -13.40 -8.99
C PRO A 80 12.63 -12.22 -8.61
N PHE A 81 11.46 -12.54 -8.08
CA PHE A 81 10.60 -11.65 -7.32
C PHE A 81 10.39 -12.32 -5.96
N MET A 82 11.15 -11.88 -4.95
CA MET A 82 10.99 -12.31 -3.56
C MET A 82 9.90 -11.44 -2.94
N GLU A 83 8.65 -11.82 -3.12
CA GLU A 83 7.52 -11.21 -2.43
C GLU A 83 7.07 -12.12 -1.30
N LYS A 84 6.89 -11.53 -0.11
CA LYS A 84 6.19 -12.18 1.00
C LYS A 84 4.71 -12.22 0.64
N ILE A 85 4.12 -13.41 0.58
CA ILE A 85 2.75 -13.59 0.06
C ILE A 85 1.86 -14.40 0.97
N THR A 86 2.44 -15.20 1.86
CA THR A 86 1.65 -15.93 2.85
C THR A 86 1.34 -15.01 4.02
N TYR A 87 0.18 -15.23 4.64
CA TYR A 87 -0.20 -14.48 5.84
C TYR A 87 0.88 -14.61 6.92
N GLU A 88 1.44 -15.81 7.04
CA GLU A 88 2.51 -16.15 7.95
C GLU A 88 3.77 -15.31 7.68
N GLU A 89 4.20 -15.16 6.41
CA GLU A 89 5.37 -14.35 6.04
C GLU A 89 5.15 -12.85 6.28
N LEU A 90 3.91 -12.37 6.15
CA LEU A 90 3.54 -10.97 6.36
C LEU A 90 3.48 -10.59 7.84
N VAL A 91 3.06 -11.53 8.69
CA VAL A 91 2.90 -11.36 10.15
C VAL A 91 4.15 -11.83 10.92
N GLU A 92 5.11 -12.44 10.23
CA GLU A 92 6.40 -12.80 10.78
C GLU A 92 7.12 -11.56 11.33
N GLY A 93 7.29 -11.52 12.66
CA GLY A 93 7.98 -10.44 13.38
C GLY A 93 7.07 -9.45 14.11
N THR A 94 5.74 -9.53 13.96
CA THR A 94 4.78 -8.61 14.62
C THR A 94 4.08 -9.16 15.87
N GLY A 95 4.43 -10.36 16.35
CA GLY A 95 4.03 -10.81 17.69
C GLY A 95 3.07 -11.99 17.79
N GLY A 96 2.95 -12.83 16.75
CA GLY A 96 2.16 -14.05 16.79
C GLY A 96 1.29 -14.20 15.54
N LEU A 97 0.93 -15.43 15.18
CA LEU A 97 0.05 -15.70 14.03
C LEU A 97 -1.41 -15.35 14.31
N GLU A 98 -1.81 -15.40 15.58
CA GLU A 98 -3.18 -15.13 16.01
C GLU A 98 -3.29 -13.72 16.60
N GLU A 99 -4.44 -13.09 16.35
CA GLU A 99 -4.79 -11.82 16.96
C GLU A 99 -5.05 -12.03 18.45
N ASP A 100 -4.44 -11.21 19.31
CA ASP A 100 -4.74 -11.22 20.74
C ASP A 100 -6.11 -10.59 20.97
N THR A 101 -7.14 -11.43 21.03
CA THR A 101 -8.51 -11.02 21.34
C THR A 101 -8.78 -10.92 22.85
N ALA A 102 -7.75 -10.97 23.70
CA ALA A 102 -7.94 -10.85 25.14
C ALA A 102 -8.51 -9.47 25.49
N LEU A 103 -9.74 -9.47 26.02
CA LEU A 103 -10.37 -8.24 26.46
C LEU A 103 -9.83 -7.84 27.85
N PRO A 104 -9.61 -6.54 28.10
CA PRO A 104 -9.34 -6.02 29.44
C PRO A 104 -10.41 -6.43 30.44
N GLU A 105 -10.07 -6.53 31.72
CA GLU A 105 -10.93 -7.05 32.80
C GLU A 105 -12.36 -6.48 32.80
N GLY A 106 -12.52 -5.18 32.55
CA GLY A 106 -13.84 -4.52 32.48
C GLY A 106 -14.69 -4.84 31.24
N LEU A 107 -14.15 -5.53 30.24
CA LEU A 107 -14.84 -5.90 28.99
C LEU A 107 -15.00 -7.41 28.81
N GLN A 108 -14.50 -8.23 29.76
CA GLN A 108 -14.61 -9.69 29.71
C GLN A 108 -16.05 -10.20 29.62
N ARG A 109 -17.04 -9.41 30.10
CA ARG A 109 -18.47 -9.70 29.96
C ARG A 109 -18.96 -9.90 28.51
N TRP A 110 -18.22 -9.40 27.52
CA TRP A 110 -18.55 -9.53 26.09
C TRP A 110 -18.12 -10.87 25.49
N LEU A 111 -17.25 -11.63 26.15
CA LEU A 111 -16.78 -12.96 25.70
C LEU A 111 -17.77 -14.10 25.98
N GLY A 112 -18.96 -13.78 26.49
CA GLY A 112 -20.06 -14.72 26.61
C GLY A 112 -19.99 -15.69 27.79
N GLU A 113 -19.10 -15.48 28.76
CA GLU A 113 -19.23 -16.20 30.03
C GLU A 113 -20.40 -15.61 30.83
N PRO A 114 -21.39 -16.44 31.25
CA PRO A 114 -22.42 -15.96 32.14
C PRO A 114 -21.74 -15.64 33.47
N ALA A 115 -21.72 -14.35 33.84
CA ALA A 115 -21.35 -13.95 35.19
C ALA A 115 -22.26 -14.72 36.15
N ALA A 116 -21.67 -15.66 36.89
CA ALA A 116 -22.37 -16.42 37.90
C ALA A 116 -22.87 -15.43 38.97
N GLY A 117 -24.16 -15.11 38.91
CA GLY A 117 -24.87 -14.53 40.06
C GLY A 117 -25.37 -13.08 39.94
N GLU A 118 -25.65 -12.54 38.76
CA GLU A 118 -26.45 -11.30 38.67
C GLU A 118 -27.84 -11.55 38.09
N PRO A 119 -28.93 -11.22 38.82
CA PRO A 119 -30.29 -11.42 38.34
C PRO A 119 -30.58 -10.47 37.17
N SER A 120 -30.96 -11.05 36.04
CA SER A 120 -31.38 -10.35 34.83
C SER A 120 -32.56 -9.40 35.10
N LEU A 121 -32.31 -8.09 35.03
CA LEU A 121 -33.29 -7.00 35.19
C LEU A 121 -34.26 -6.84 33.99
N TRP A 122 -34.36 -7.82 33.10
CA TRP A 122 -35.20 -7.77 31.89
C TRP A 122 -36.57 -8.49 32.01
N LEU A 123 -37.04 -8.78 33.22
CA LEU A 123 -38.38 -9.34 33.48
C LEU A 123 -39.30 -8.35 34.20
N HIS A 124 -39.44 -7.14 33.67
CA HIS A 124 -40.54 -6.23 34.02
C HIS A 124 -40.93 -5.38 32.81
N ASN A 125 -41.60 -6.02 31.84
CA ASN A 125 -42.70 -5.45 31.07
C ASN A 125 -43.21 -6.50 30.06
N MET A 126 -44.24 -7.23 30.48
CA MET A 126 -45.32 -7.69 29.60
C MET A 126 -46.62 -7.07 30.12
#